data_AF-A0A3M9N2D1-F1
#
_entry.id   AF-A0A3M9N2D1-F1
#
_cell.length_a   1.000
_cell.length_b   1.000
_cell.length_c   1.000
_cell.angle_alpha   90.00
_cell.angle_beta   90.00
_cell.angle_gamma   90.00
#
_symmetry.space_group_name_H-M   'P 1'
#
loop_
_entity.id
_entity.type
_entity.pdbx_description
1 polymer ?
#
loop_
_entity_poly.entity_id
_entity_poly.type
_entity_poly.pdbx_seq_one_letter_code
_entity_poly.pdbx_strand_id
1 'polypeptide(L)'
;MVGYSENPPWVVKGPNGPTGIEPDLVKAFAQTLQADIRWRNDTEQNLLEELEQNKLHLVMAGITHDTPWKKKIAFTRPYLEQGKKKHVLGVIKGENAFVLALEKFLHQQEPFLKTLATP
;
A
#
# COMPACT_ATOMS: atom_id res chain seq x y z
N MET A 1 6.55 -3.02 -9.99
CA MET A 1 6.70 -4.14 -9.02
C MET A 1 6.15 -3.68 -7.68
N VAL A 2 5.32 -4.52 -7.05
CA VAL A 2 4.64 -4.23 -5.78
C VAL A 2 5.10 -5.23 -4.73
N GLY A 3 5.68 -4.71 -3.64
CA GLY A 3 6.08 -5.47 -2.47
C GLY A 3 4.90 -5.78 -1.57
N TYR A 4 4.86 -6.98 -0.98
CA TYR A 4 3.86 -7.31 0.02
C TYR A 4 4.41 -8.17 1.17
N SER A 5 4.02 -7.82 2.39
CA SER A 5 4.25 -8.59 3.62
C SER A 5 2.90 -8.92 4.27
N GLU A 6 2.78 -10.12 4.85
CA GLU A 6 1.53 -10.55 5.49
C GLU A 6 1.22 -9.72 6.73
N ASN A 7 -0.02 -9.22 6.80
CA ASN A 7 -0.57 -8.51 7.96
C ASN A 7 -2.11 -8.51 7.86
N PRO A 8 -2.81 -9.56 8.29
CA PRO A 8 -4.27 -9.62 8.20
C PRO A 8 -4.94 -8.51 9.04
N PRO A 9 -6.07 -7.92 8.58
CA PRO A 9 -6.78 -8.21 7.33
C PRO A 9 -6.25 -7.42 6.10
N TRP A 10 -5.18 -6.64 6.27
CA TRP A 10 -4.63 -5.76 5.22
C TRP A 10 -4.04 -6.53 4.06
N VAL A 11 -3.20 -7.52 4.37
CA VAL A 11 -2.53 -8.38 3.42
C VAL A 11 -2.57 -9.81 3.95
N VAL A 12 -3.15 -10.71 3.17
CA VAL A 12 -3.17 -12.14 3.41
C VAL A 12 -2.41 -12.82 2.28
N LYS A 13 -1.51 -13.75 2.60
CA LYS A 13 -0.82 -14.52 1.56
C LYS A 13 -1.78 -15.52 0.93
N GLY A 14 -1.72 -15.65 -0.39
CA GLY A 14 -2.48 -16.62 -1.15
C GLY A 14 -1.63 -17.32 -2.22
N PRO A 15 -2.09 -18.46 -2.74
CA PRO A 15 -1.36 -19.24 -3.75
C PRO A 15 -1.16 -18.49 -5.07
N ASN A 16 -2.04 -17.53 -5.37
CA ASN A 16 -2.05 -16.75 -6.61
C ASN A 16 -1.64 -15.28 -6.41
N GLY A 17 -0.92 -14.99 -5.31
CA GLY A 17 -0.59 -13.64 -4.87
C GLY A 17 -1.42 -13.17 -3.68
N PRO A 18 -1.20 -11.93 -3.23
CA PRO A 18 -1.81 -11.43 -2.00
C PRO A 18 -3.29 -11.08 -2.17
N THR A 19 -4.05 -11.25 -1.10
CA THR A 19 -5.47 -10.87 -0.96
C THR A 19 -5.67 -10.00 0.28
N GLY A 20 -6.86 -9.44 0.44
CA GLY A 20 -7.19 -8.54 1.55
C GLY A 20 -7.30 -7.09 1.10
N ILE A 21 -7.39 -6.19 2.08
CA ILE A 21 -7.77 -4.78 1.83
C ILE A 21 -6.78 -4.08 0.91
N GLU A 22 -5.47 -4.13 1.20
CA GLU A 22 -4.46 -3.42 0.40
C GLU A 22 -4.28 -4.04 -1.00
N PRO A 23 -4.15 -5.38 -1.15
CA PRO A 23 -4.03 -6.00 -2.47
C PRO A 23 -5.23 -5.71 -3.37
N ASP A 24 -6.45 -5.67 -2.83
CA ASP A 24 -7.64 -5.42 -3.62
C ASP A 24 -7.73 -3.95 -4.06
N LEU A 25 -7.32 -3.00 -3.21
CA LEU A 25 -7.13 -1.60 -3.60
C LEU A 25 -6.09 -1.44 -4.72
N VAL A 26 -4.94 -2.10 -4.59
CA VAL A 26 -3.85 -2.00 -5.58
C VAL A 26 -4.23 -2.65 -6.91
N LYS A 27 -4.94 -3.78 -6.89
CA LYS A 27 -5.49 -4.40 -8.12
C LYS A 27 -6.48 -3.46 -8.81
N ALA A 28 -7.42 -2.88 -8.07
CA ALA A 28 -8.38 -1.93 -8.61
C ALA A 28 -7.69 -0.68 -9.19
N PHE A 29 -6.68 -0.15 -8.51
CA PHE A 29 -5.88 0.96 -9.04
C PHE A 29 -5.14 0.57 -10.33
N ALA A 30 -4.49 -0.59 -10.37
CA ALA A 30 -3.78 -1.07 -11.56
C ALA A 30 -4.70 -1.22 -12.77
N GLN A 31 -5.97 -1.64 -12.55
CA GLN A 31 -6.98 -1.68 -13.61
C GLN A 31 -7.26 -0.29 -14.20
N THR A 32 -7.27 0.78 -13.40
CA THR A 32 -7.45 2.16 -13.90
C THR A 32 -6.30 2.61 -14.81
N LEU A 33 -5.12 2.02 -14.64
CA LEU A 33 -3.93 2.29 -15.43
C LEU A 33 -3.69 1.28 -16.56
N GLN A 34 -4.53 0.25 -16.68
CA GLN A 34 -4.29 -0.92 -17.54
C GLN A 34 -2.90 -1.54 -17.32
N ALA A 35 -2.46 -1.59 -16.06
CA ALA A 35 -1.12 -2.04 -15.68
C ALA A 35 -1.13 -3.48 -15.13
N ASP A 36 -0.13 -4.26 -15.52
CA ASP A 36 0.14 -5.57 -14.92
C ASP A 36 0.90 -5.44 -13.60
N ILE A 37 0.48 -6.22 -12.60
CA ILE A 37 1.16 -6.25 -11.30
C ILE A 37 2.14 -7.42 -11.26
N ARG A 38 3.40 -7.08 -10.98
CA ARG A 38 4.41 -8.06 -10.54
C ARG A 38 4.55 -8.01 -9.03
N TRP A 39 4.25 -9.12 -8.36
CA TRP A 39 4.30 -9.25 -6.91
C TRP A 39 5.70 -9.63 -6.43
N ARG A 40 6.14 -9.02 -5.33
CA ARG A 40 7.36 -9.37 -4.58
C ARG A 40 6.99 -9.64 -3.14
N ASN A 41 7.08 -10.90 -2.70
CA ASN A 41 6.90 -11.23 -1.28
C ASN A 41 8.24 -11.13 -0.55
N ASP A 42 8.26 -10.44 0.59
CA ASP A 42 9.36 -10.47 1.56
C ASP A 42 8.86 -9.95 2.92
N THR A 43 9.77 -9.75 3.87
CA THR A 43 9.50 -9.05 5.14
C THR A 43 9.25 -7.56 4.90
N GLU A 44 8.43 -6.91 5.74
CA GLU A 44 8.20 -5.46 5.66
C GLU A 44 9.52 -4.68 5.60
N GLN A 45 10.47 -4.98 6.49
CA GLN A 45 11.76 -4.30 6.52
C GLN A 45 12.51 -4.39 5.17
N ASN A 46 12.69 -5.60 4.63
CA ASN A 46 13.40 -5.78 3.36
C ASN A 46 12.69 -5.04 2.21
N LEU A 47 11.35 -5.05 2.20
CA LEU A 47 10.57 -4.34 1.19
C LEU A 47 10.74 -2.81 1.30
N LEU A 48 10.78 -2.25 2.51
CA LEU A 48 10.98 -0.82 2.69
C LEU A 48 12.42 -0.38 2.35
N GLU A 49 13.41 -1.25 2.58
CA GLU A 49 14.79 -1.06 2.10
C GLU A 49 14.88 -1.13 0.58
N GLU A 50 14.20 -2.10 -0.06
CA GLU A 50 14.11 -2.18 -1.52
C GLU A 50 13.38 -0.97 -2.12
N LEU A 51 12.34 -0.45 -1.45
CA LEU A 51 11.62 0.75 -1.83
C LEU A 51 12.50 2.01 -1.73
N GLU A 52 13.30 2.14 -0.66
CA GLU A 52 14.30 3.23 -0.50
C GLU A 52 15.32 3.23 -1.66
N GLN A 53 15.66 2.04 -2.15
CA GLN A 53 16.58 1.85 -3.29
C GLN A 53 15.88 1.94 -4.66
N ASN A 54 14.61 2.38 -4.71
CA ASN A 54 13.78 2.48 -5.92
C ASN A 54 13.62 1.14 -6.69
N LYS A 55 13.76 0.00 -6.01
CA LYS A 55 13.55 -1.33 -6.61
C LYS A 55 12.07 -1.69 -6.67
N LEU A 56 11.26 -1.09 -5.80
CA LEU A 56 9.82 -1.26 -5.72
C LEU A 56 9.12 0.07 -6.03
N HIS A 57 7.88 -0.01 -6.54
CA HIS A 57 7.05 1.17 -6.78
C HIS A 57 6.10 1.42 -5.59
N LEU A 58 5.70 0.34 -4.94
CA LEU A 58 4.68 0.32 -3.89
C LEU A 58 4.96 -0.84 -2.93
N VAL A 59 4.69 -0.65 -1.64
CA VAL A 59 4.75 -1.68 -0.59
C VAL A 59 3.42 -1.71 0.18
N MET A 60 2.88 -2.92 0.31
CA MET A 60 1.68 -3.25 1.08
C MET A 60 2.10 -4.09 2.30
N ALA A 61 1.76 -3.64 3.50
CA ALA A 61 2.03 -4.38 4.74
C ALA A 61 1.12 -3.95 5.90
N GLY A 62 0.01 -3.24 5.65
CA GLY A 62 -0.83 -2.65 6.70
C GLY A 62 -0.11 -1.57 7.50
N ILE A 63 0.80 -0.82 6.87
CA ILE A 63 1.70 0.12 7.53
C ILE A 63 0.90 1.26 8.16
N THR A 64 1.26 1.64 9.38
CA THR A 64 0.72 2.85 10.01
C THR A 64 1.64 4.05 9.83
N HIS A 65 1.08 5.25 9.72
CA HIS A 65 1.82 6.50 9.58
C HIS A 65 2.79 6.76 10.74
N ASP A 66 2.51 6.21 11.92
CA ASP A 66 3.46 6.14 13.02
C ASP A 66 4.45 4.98 12.78
N THR A 67 5.49 5.27 11.99
CA THR A 67 6.53 4.31 11.61
C THR A 67 7.91 5.01 11.60
N PRO A 68 9.00 4.33 12.00
CA PRO A 68 10.35 4.88 11.95
C PRO A 68 10.82 5.18 10.50
N TRP A 69 10.18 4.58 9.50
CA TRP A 69 10.55 4.69 8.09
C TRP A 69 10.20 6.03 7.43
N LYS A 70 9.40 6.89 8.10
CA LYS A 70 8.93 8.19 7.56
C LYS A 70 10.02 9.18 7.15
N LYS A 71 11.26 8.99 7.62
CA LYS A 71 12.42 9.81 7.25
C LYS A 71 13.19 9.26 6.04
N LYS A 72 12.98 8.00 5.68
CA LYS A 72 13.76 7.28 4.66
C LYS A 72 13.00 7.12 3.35
N ILE A 73 11.70 6.85 3.43
CA ILE A 73 10.84 6.58 2.28
C ILE A 73 9.62 7.50 2.26
N ALA A 74 8.94 7.54 1.12
CA ALA A 74 7.67 8.24 0.97
C ALA A 74 6.50 7.31 1.31
N PHE A 75 5.43 7.92 1.81
CA PHE A 75 4.17 7.25 2.08
C PHE A 75 3.04 8.03 1.42
N THR A 76 1.96 7.36 1.06
CA THR A 76 0.71 8.05 0.73
C THR A 76 0.19 8.82 1.94
N ARG A 77 -0.72 9.77 1.69
CA ARG A 77 -1.68 10.20 2.72
C ARG A 77 -2.41 8.98 3.32
N PRO A 78 -2.87 9.07 4.57
CA PRO A 78 -3.68 8.03 5.17
C PRO A 78 -4.90 7.72 4.30
N TYR A 79 -5.07 6.45 3.94
CA TYR A 79 -6.23 6.01 3.14
C TYR A 79 -7.37 5.47 4.02
N LEU A 80 -7.08 5.16 5.29
CA LEU A 80 -8.04 4.73 6.28
C LEU A 80 -7.55 5.10 7.69
N GLU A 81 -8.45 5.62 8.52
CA GLU A 81 -8.21 5.88 9.93
C GLU A 81 -9.08 4.95 10.80
N GLN A 82 -8.43 4.14 11.64
CA GLN A 82 -9.08 3.23 12.60
C GLN A 82 -8.65 3.60 14.02
N GLY A 83 -9.50 4.36 14.71
CA GLY A 83 -9.16 4.93 16.01
C GLY A 83 -7.93 5.84 15.93
N LYS A 84 -6.82 5.42 16.54
CA LYS A 84 -5.54 6.15 16.48
C LYS A 84 -4.62 5.71 15.33
N LYS A 85 -4.95 4.63 14.64
CA LYS A 85 -4.13 4.08 13.54
C LYS A 85 -4.50 4.75 12.23
N LYS A 86 -3.50 5.32 11.55
CA LYS A 86 -3.64 5.92 10.22
C LYS A 86 -2.89 5.03 9.23
N HIS A 87 -3.60 4.32 8.38
CA HIS A 87 -3.00 3.36 7.45
C HIS A 87 -2.52 4.03 6.17
N VAL A 88 -1.32 3.66 5.72
CA VAL A 88 -0.62 4.26 4.59
C VAL A 88 0.04 3.18 3.74
N LEU A 89 0.27 3.45 2.46
CA LEU A 89 1.10 2.60 1.60
C LEU A 89 2.50 3.21 1.45
N GLY A 90 3.53 2.36 1.45
CA GLY A 90 4.89 2.80 1.12
C GLY A 90 5.01 3.02 -0.38
N VAL A 91 5.47 4.18 -0.83
CA VAL A 91 5.56 4.54 -2.25
C VAL A 91 6.97 4.98 -2.64
N ILE A 92 7.31 4.75 -3.91
CA ILE A 92 8.57 5.21 -4.49
C ILE A 92 8.69 6.74 -4.40
N LYS A 93 9.89 7.21 -4.07
CA LYS A 93 10.17 8.65 -3.94
C LYS A 93 10.48 9.26 -5.30
N GLY A 94 9.90 10.43 -5.58
CA GLY A 94 10.20 11.22 -6.79
C GLY A 94 9.25 11.02 -7.96
N GLU A 95 8.40 10.00 -7.94
CA GLU A 95 7.37 9.79 -8.97
C GLU A 95 6.06 10.51 -8.63
N ASN A 96 6.09 11.85 -8.66
CA ASN A 96 4.98 12.67 -8.20
C ASN A 96 3.65 12.40 -8.94
N ALA A 97 3.69 12.05 -10.23
CA ALA A 97 2.49 11.75 -11.01
C ALA A 97 1.84 10.42 -10.59
N PHE A 98 2.64 9.37 -10.40
CA PHE A 98 2.17 8.07 -9.92
C PHE A 98 1.56 8.18 -8.52
N VAL A 99 2.29 8.81 -7.59
CA VAL A 99 1.84 9.00 -6.21
C VAL A 99 0.55 9.82 -6.18
N LEU A 100 0.46 10.91 -6.95
CA LEU A 100 -0.75 11.73 -7.02
C LEU A 100 -1.96 10.94 -7.57
N ALA A 101 -1.77 10.12 -8.60
CA ALA A 101 -2.84 9.29 -9.16
C ALA A 101 -3.32 8.26 -8.13
N LEU A 102 -2.39 7.60 -7.43
CA LEU A 102 -2.70 6.66 -6.36
C LEU A 102 -3.45 7.33 -5.21
N GLU A 103 -2.99 8.50 -4.74
CA GLU A 103 -3.66 9.21 -3.65
C GLU A 103 -5.07 9.66 -4.01
N LYS A 104 -5.30 10.12 -5.25
CA LYS A 104 -6.64 10.43 -5.74
C LYS A 104 -7.55 9.21 -5.75
N PHE A 105 -7.04 8.07 -6.22
CA PHE A 105 -7.77 6.81 -6.21
C PHE A 105 -8.13 6.38 -4.78
N LEU A 106 -7.15 6.36 -3.86
CA LEU A 106 -7.37 5.97 -2.47
C LEU A 106 -8.40 6.87 -1.77
N HIS A 107 -8.35 8.19 -2.02
CA HIS A 107 -9.32 9.12 -1.48
C HIS A 107 -10.75 8.83 -1.94
N GLN A 108 -10.94 8.39 -3.19
CA GLN A 108 -12.25 7.99 -3.70
C GLN A 108 -12.77 6.70 -3.05
N GLN A 109 -11.87 5.80 -2.62
CA GLN A 109 -12.24 4.55 -1.94
C GLN A 109 -12.48 4.72 -0.43
N GLU A 110 -12.01 5.82 0.17
CA GLU A 110 -12.10 6.07 1.62
C GLU A 110 -13.50 5.84 2.21
N PRO A 111 -14.62 6.29 1.58
CA PRO A 111 -15.96 6.03 2.12
C PRO A 111 -16.30 4.54 2.23
N PHE A 112 -15.91 3.73 1.24
CA PHE A 112 -16.10 2.28 1.26
C PHE A 112 -15.18 1.60 2.30
N LEU A 113 -13.92 2.05 2.42
CA LEU A 113 -12.99 1.49 3.40
C LEU A 113 -13.45 1.71 4.84
N LYS A 114 -14.12 2.84 5.12
CA LYS A 114 -14.73 3.09 6.44
C LYS A 114 -15.82 2.09 6.80
N THR A 115 -16.57 1.56 5.83
CA THR A 115 -17.60 0.54 6.11
C THR A 115 -16.98 -0.80 6.48
N LEU A 116 -15.80 -1.14 5.93
CA LEU A 116 -15.05 -2.35 6.29
C LEU A 116 -14.37 -2.24 7.67
N ALA A 117 -14.15 -1.00 8.12
CA ALA A 117 -13.44 -0.68 9.35
C ALA A 117 -14.34 -0.52 10.58
N THR A 118 -15.66 -0.63 10.41
CA THR A 118 -16.65 -0.53 11.49
C THR A 118 -16.83 -1.93 12.11
N PRO A 119 -16.73 -2.08 13.45
CA PRO A 119 -16.94 -3.36 14.12
C PRO A 119 -18.37 -3.89 13.96
#